data_AF-A0A7X7LVX6-F1
#
_entry.id   AF-A0A7X7LVX6-F1
#
_cell.length_a   1.000
_cell.length_b   1.000
_cell.length_c   1.000
_cell.angle_alpha   90.00
_cell.angle_beta   90.00
_cell.angle_gamma   90.00
#
_symmetry.space_group_name_H-M   'P 1'
#
loop_
_entity.id
_entity.type
_entity.pdbx_description
1 polymer ?
#
loop_
_entity_poly.entity_id
_entity_poly.type
_entity_poly.pdbx_seq_one_letter_code
_entity_poly.pdbx_strand_id
1 'polypeptide(L)'
;MSLYALRGLGVALFLAAPKTPAVMLGFALWMGLTYMATLPPTTALVGRIAGGQRLATLFGVVMAVHQLGAFLGAWAGGLAVAATGSHTVVWLVDIALAAVAVMLHLPLLQRGGEARSLATASA
;
A
#
# COMPACT_ATOMS: atom_id res chain seq x y z
N MET A 1 6.40 0.21 -5.91
CA MET A 1 7.36 1.04 -5.14
C MET A 1 6.93 2.50 -5.09
N SER A 2 6.92 3.23 -6.22
CA SER A 2 6.62 4.67 -6.24
C SER A 2 5.26 5.02 -5.61
N LEU A 3 4.22 4.22 -5.85
CA LEU A 3 2.91 4.43 -5.21
C LEU A 3 2.93 4.31 -3.68
N TYR A 4 3.69 3.36 -3.12
CA TYR A 4 3.82 3.22 -1.66
C TYR A 4 4.59 4.37 -1.05
N ALA A 5 5.66 4.82 -1.71
CA ALA A 5 6.44 5.99 -1.29
C ALA A 5 5.59 7.27 -1.35
N LEU A 6 4.84 7.47 -2.44
CA LEU A 6 3.92 8.60 -2.59
C LEU A 6 2.82 8.60 -1.52
N ARG A 7 2.22 7.45 -1.19
CA ARG A 7 1.25 7.37 -0.08
C ARG A 7 1.89 7.75 1.26
N GLY A 8 3.01 7.13 1.61
CA GLY A 8 3.71 7.43 2.87
C GLY A 8 4.07 8.91 3.00
N LEU A 9 4.57 9.52 1.91
CA LEU A 9 4.86 10.95 1.85
C LEU A 9 3.59 11.80 2.00
N GLY A 10 2.52 11.47 1.29
CA GLY A 10 1.24 12.19 1.37
C GLY A 10 0.63 12.15 2.78
N VAL A 11 0.74 11.01 3.47
CA VAL A 11 0.30 10.85 4.86
C VAL A 11 1.17 11.66 5.81
N ALA A 12 2.50 11.63 5.65
CA ALA A 12 3.41 12.43 6.47
C ALA A 12 3.16 13.94 6.30
N LEU A 13 2.98 14.41 5.07
CA LEU A 13 2.65 15.80 4.76
C LEU A 13 1.28 16.19 5.34
N PHE A 14 0.28 15.32 5.20
CA PHE A 14 -1.03 15.54 5.80
C PHE A 14 -0.93 15.65 7.32
N LEU A 15 -0.15 14.79 7.98
CA LEU A 15 0.03 14.81 9.42
C LEU A 15 0.65 16.13 9.90
N ALA A 16 1.64 16.66 9.18
CA ALA A 16 2.29 17.94 9.47
C ALA A 16 1.45 19.18 9.13
N ALA A 17 0.50 19.08 8.19
CA ALA A 17 -0.32 20.20 7.75
C ALA A 17 -1.44 20.58 8.76
N PRO A 18 -1.91 21.84 8.75
CA PRO A 18 -3.08 22.23 9.55
C PRO A 18 -4.34 21.52 9.05
N LYS A 19 -5.21 21.06 9.96
CA LYS A 19 -6.38 20.24 9.63
C LYS A 19 -7.59 21.07 9.19
N THR A 20 -7.38 21.92 8.17
CA THR A 20 -8.45 22.73 7.55
C THR A 20 -9.25 21.89 6.54
N PRO A 21 -10.48 22.29 6.19
CA PRO A 21 -11.27 21.60 5.17
C PRO A 21 -10.56 21.44 3.83
N ALA A 22 -9.83 22.48 3.39
CA ALA A 22 -9.07 22.44 2.13
C ALA A 22 -7.95 21.38 2.17
N VAL A 23 -7.21 21.28 3.27
CA VAL A 23 -6.17 20.25 3.45
C VAL A 23 -6.79 18.86 3.48
N MET A 24 -7.92 18.67 4.16
CA MET A 24 -8.60 17.37 4.18
C MET A 24 -9.10 16.97 2.79
N LEU A 25 -9.68 17.89 2.02
CA LEU A 25 -10.13 17.62 0.64
C LEU A 25 -8.95 17.31 -0.29
N GLY A 26 -7.85 18.05 -0.18
CA GLY A 26 -6.64 17.78 -0.95
C GLY A 26 -6.05 16.40 -0.64
N PHE A 27 -6.00 16.03 0.65
CA PHE A 27 -5.57 14.70 1.06
C PHE A 27 -6.54 13.60 0.59
N ALA A 28 -7.85 13.82 0.66
CA ALA A 28 -8.85 12.88 0.16
C ALA A 28 -8.69 12.63 -1.35
N LEU A 29 -8.44 13.67 -2.14
CA LEU A 29 -8.15 13.55 -3.57
C LEU A 29 -6.87 12.74 -3.83
N TRP A 30 -5.79 13.06 -3.10
CA TRP A 30 -4.52 12.32 -3.17
C TRP A 30 -4.70 10.83 -2.87
N MET A 31 -5.42 10.52 -1.79
CA MET A 31 -5.72 9.15 -1.42
C MET A 31 -6.63 8.49 -2.46
N GLY A 32 -7.64 9.17 -2.99
CA GLY A 32 -8.51 8.64 -4.05
C GLY A 32 -7.74 8.21 -5.29
N LEU A 33 -6.76 9.01 -5.72
CA LEU A 33 -5.90 8.70 -6.88
C LEU A 33 -4.92 7.56 -6.61
N THR A 34 -4.38 7.48 -5.40
CA THR A 34 -3.27 6.58 -5.11
C THR A 34 -3.69 5.25 -4.47
N TYR A 35 -4.80 5.19 -3.73
CA TYR A 35 -5.14 4.12 -2.79
C TYR A 35 -5.46 2.77 -3.47
N MET A 36 -6.11 2.80 -4.63
CA MET A 36 -6.49 1.58 -5.38
C MET A 36 -5.63 1.34 -6.63
N ALA A 37 -4.64 2.19 -6.89
CA ALA A 37 -3.82 2.13 -8.11
C ALA A 37 -3.03 0.81 -8.27
N THR A 38 -2.78 0.07 -7.19
CA THR A 38 -2.08 -1.22 -7.23
C THR A 38 -2.99 -2.42 -7.48
N LEU A 39 -4.33 -2.28 -7.34
CA LEU A 39 -5.25 -3.42 -7.48
C LEU A 39 -5.24 -4.01 -8.89
N PRO A 40 -5.55 -3.23 -9.96
CA PRO A 40 -5.60 -3.77 -11.32
C PRO A 40 -4.29 -4.41 -11.82
N PRO A 41 -3.10 -3.81 -11.64
CA PRO A 41 -1.87 -4.43 -12.13
C PRO A 41 -1.49 -5.69 -11.35
N THR A 42 -1.76 -5.75 -10.05
CA THR A 42 -1.48 -6.94 -9.25
C THR A 42 -2.41 -8.09 -9.60
N THR A 43 -3.73 -7.84 -9.76
CA THR A 43 -4.68 -8.89 -10.15
C THR A 43 -4.42 -9.40 -11.56
N ALA A 44 -4.07 -8.52 -12.50
CA ALA A 44 -3.66 -8.90 -13.85
C ALA A 44 -2.40 -9.77 -13.84
N LEU A 45 -1.38 -9.40 -13.06
CA LEU A 45 -0.14 -10.19 -12.94
C LEU A 45 -0.40 -11.57 -12.33
N VAL A 46 -1.17 -11.65 -11.25
CA VAL A 46 -1.56 -12.92 -10.62
C VAL A 46 -2.34 -13.79 -11.59
N GLY A 47 -3.28 -13.22 -12.35
CA GLY A 47 -4.02 -13.94 -13.38
C GLY A 47 -3.12 -14.53 -14.45
N ARG A 48 -2.05 -13.82 -14.85
CA ARG A 48 -1.05 -14.33 -15.81
C ARG A 48 -0.18 -15.44 -15.24
N ILE A 49 0.22 -15.37 -13.96
CA ILE A 49 1.12 -16.35 -13.32
C ILE A 49 0.36 -17.60 -12.89
N ALA A 50 -0.80 -17.44 -12.25
CA ALA A 50 -1.57 -18.53 -11.68
C ALA A 50 -2.62 -19.10 -12.64
N GLY A 51 -2.92 -18.40 -13.75
CA GLY A 51 -4.02 -18.75 -14.66
C GLY A 51 -5.38 -18.28 -14.13
N GLY A 52 -6.26 -17.88 -15.05
CA GLY A 52 -7.57 -17.31 -14.71
C GLY A 52 -8.44 -18.22 -13.83
N GLN A 53 -8.31 -19.54 -13.95
CA GLN A 53 -9.11 -20.50 -13.19
C GLN A 53 -8.79 -20.52 -11.69
N ARG A 54 -7.56 -20.18 -11.29
CA ARG A 54 -7.16 -20.06 -9.87
C ARG A 54 -7.31 -18.64 -9.33
N LEU A 55 -7.57 -17.66 -10.19
CA LEU A 55 -7.62 -16.25 -9.80
C LEU A 55 -8.70 -16.00 -8.76
N ALA A 56 -9.89 -16.59 -8.90
CA ALA A 56 -10.98 -16.41 -7.95
C ALA A 56 -10.63 -16.92 -6.55
N THR A 57 -10.04 -18.12 -6.45
CA THR A 57 -9.61 -18.71 -5.17
C THR A 57 -8.49 -17.89 -4.53
N LEU A 58 -7.46 -17.53 -5.30
CA LEU A 58 -6.34 -16.73 -4.79
C LEU A 58 -6.80 -15.34 -4.36
N PHE A 59 -7.69 -14.70 -5.11
CA PHE A 59 -8.29 -13.43 -4.74
C PHE A 59 -9.15 -13.56 -3.47
N GLY A 60 -9.92 -14.64 -3.33
CA GLY A 60 -10.66 -14.95 -2.12
C GLY A 60 -9.78 -15.06 -0.87
N VAL A 61 -8.63 -15.76 -0.98
CA VAL A 61 -7.63 -15.85 0.11
C VAL A 61 -7.05 -14.47 0.43
N VAL A 62 -6.67 -13.70 -0.59
CA VAL A 62 -6.17 -12.32 -0.40
C VAL A 62 -7.20 -11.45 0.31
N MET A 63 -8.47 -11.53 -0.09
CA MET A 63 -9.54 -10.77 0.55
C MET A 63 -9.79 -11.22 1.99
N ALA A 64 -9.74 -12.53 2.29
CA ALA A 64 -9.88 -13.01 3.66
C ALA A 64 -8.78 -12.46 4.58
N VAL A 65 -7.52 -12.49 4.12
CA VAL A 65 -6.39 -11.89 4.85
C VAL A 65 -6.55 -10.37 4.96
N HIS A 66 -7.05 -9.70 3.91
CA HIS A 66 -7.32 -8.27 3.94
C HIS A 66 -8.38 -7.91 4.99
N GLN A 67 -9.50 -8.64 5.06
CA GLN A 67 -10.56 -8.40 6.04
C GLN A 67 -10.05 -8.60 7.47
N LEU A 68 -9.25 -9.65 7.70
CA LEU A 68 -8.62 -9.88 9.00
C LEU A 68 -7.69 -8.72 9.39
N GLY A 69 -6.83 -8.29 8.46
CA GLY A 69 -5.95 -7.14 8.67
C GLY A 69 -6.71 -5.83 8.90
N ALA A 70 -7.80 -5.59 8.16
CA ALA A 70 -8.64 -4.41 8.31
C ALA A 70 -9.32 -4.38 9.69
N PHE A 71 -9.85 -5.53 10.14
CA PHE A 71 -10.38 -5.66 11.49
C PHE A 71 -9.32 -5.37 12.55
N LEU A 72 -8.17 -6.05 12.49
CA LEU A 72 -7.10 -5.88 13.47
C LEU A 72 -6.57 -4.43 13.48
N GLY A 73 -6.40 -3.82 12.31
CA GLY A 73 -5.96 -2.43 12.17
C GLY A 73 -6.95 -1.44 12.77
N ALA A 74 -8.25 -1.56 12.45
CA ALA A 74 -9.29 -0.70 13.00
C ALA A 74 -9.44 -0.89 14.52
N TRP A 75 -9.42 -2.14 15.00
CA TRP A 75 -9.54 -2.46 16.42
C TRP A 75 -8.34 -1.95 17.23
N ALA A 76 -7.11 -2.26 16.80
CA ALA A 76 -5.90 -1.78 17.45
C ALA A 76 -5.76 -0.25 17.37
N GLY A 77 -6.16 0.35 16.23
CA GLY A 77 -6.21 1.80 16.09
C GLY A 77 -7.20 2.45 17.06
N GLY A 78 -8.38 1.86 17.21
CA GLY A 78 -9.39 2.29 18.19
C GLY A 78 -8.87 2.21 19.62
N LEU A 79 -8.18 1.13 20.00
CA LEU A 79 -7.53 1.00 21.31
C LEU A 79 -6.44 2.04 21.53
N ALA A 80 -5.61 2.32 20.52
CA ALA A 80 -4.56 3.33 20.61
C ALA A 80 -5.15 4.74 20.84
N VAL A 81 -6.22 5.08 20.12
CA VAL A 81 -6.92 6.37 20.31
C VAL A 81 -7.61 6.42 21.67
N ALA A 82 -8.25 5.34 22.11
CA ALA A 82 -8.89 5.27 23.43
C ALA A 82 -7.89 5.45 24.58
N ALA A 83 -6.69 4.89 24.45
CA ALA A 83 -5.64 4.97 25.46
C ALA A 83 -4.90 6.32 25.48
N THR A 84 -4.72 6.95 24.32
CA THR A 84 -3.86 8.15 24.18
C THR A 84 -4.62 9.44 23.92
N GLY A 85 -5.92 9.36 23.56
CA GLY A 85 -6.70 10.49 23.08
C GLY A 85 -6.25 11.03 21.72
N SER A 86 -5.32 10.36 21.02
CA SER A 86 -4.66 10.87 19.83
C SER A 86 -4.59 9.85 18.70
N HIS A 87 -4.71 10.34 17.46
CA HIS A 87 -4.58 9.53 16.25
C HIS A 87 -3.12 9.43 15.77
N THR A 88 -2.19 10.17 16.38
CA THR A 88 -0.80 10.28 15.91
C THR A 88 -0.13 8.91 15.77
N VAL A 89 -0.33 8.02 16.75
CA VAL A 89 0.26 6.67 16.71
C VAL A 89 -0.25 5.87 15.50
N VAL A 90 -1.56 5.97 15.19
CA VAL A 90 -2.16 5.27 14.05
C VAL A 90 -1.53 5.74 12.74
N TRP A 91 -1.35 7.05 12.57
CA TRP A 91 -0.72 7.63 11.39
C TRP A 91 0.77 7.24 11.26
N LEU A 92 1.51 7.20 12.36
CA LEU A 92 2.91 6.78 12.35
C LEU A 92 3.06 5.30 11.97
N VAL A 93 2.16 4.44 12.46
CA VAL A 93 2.12 3.02 12.07
C VAL A 93 1.84 2.87 10.58
N ASP A 94 0.88 3.64 10.04
CA ASP A 94 0.60 3.63 8.59
C ASP A 94 1.82 4.03 7.74
N ILE A 95 2.52 5.11 8.12
CA ILE A 95 3.76 5.54 7.46
C ILE A 95 4.83 4.44 7.54
N ALA A 96 5.00 3.80 8.70
CA ALA A 96 5.96 2.72 8.88
C ALA A 96 5.65 1.51 7.98
N LEU A 97 4.37 1.12 7.88
CA LEU A 97 3.93 0.04 6.98
C LEU A 97 4.17 0.40 5.50
N ALA A 98 3.93 1.65 5.10
CA ALA A 98 4.25 2.11 3.76
C ALA A 98 5.76 2.03 3.46
N ALA A 99 6.62 2.38 4.43
CA ALA A 99 8.06 2.24 4.31
C ALA A 99 8.49 0.77 4.20
N VAL A 100 7.92 -0.13 5.01
CA VAL A 100 8.14 -1.58 4.91
C VAL A 100 7.75 -2.09 3.52
N ALA A 101 6.61 -1.66 2.98
CA ALA A 101 6.18 -2.05 1.64
C ALA A 101 7.18 -1.60 0.56
N VAL A 102 7.74 -0.39 0.68
CA VAL A 102 8.82 0.09 -0.21
C VAL A 102 10.04 -0.80 -0.10
N MET A 103 10.51 -1.08 1.12
CA MET A 103 11.69 -1.91 1.37
C MET A 103 11.55 -3.33 0.80
N LEU A 104 10.40 -3.96 1.00
CA LEU A 104 10.13 -5.31 0.46
C LEU A 104 10.09 -5.36 -1.07
N HIS A 105 9.82 -4.23 -1.74
CA HIS A 105 9.81 -4.15 -3.21
C HIS A 105 11.18 -3.84 -3.82
N LEU A 106 12.16 -3.34 -3.06
CA LEU A 106 13.48 -2.99 -3.59
C LEU A 106 14.22 -4.18 -4.25
N PRO A 107 14.27 -5.38 -3.64
CA PRO A 107 14.98 -6.52 -4.25
C PRO A 107 14.35 -7.00 -5.56
N LEU A 108 13.04 -6.80 -5.74
CA LEU A 108 12.31 -7.19 -6.96
C LEU A 108 12.70 -6.30 -8.15
N LEU A 109 13.04 -5.03 -7.89
CA LEU A 109 13.49 -4.10 -8.92
C LEU A 109 14.86 -4.50 -9.47
N GLN A 110 15.78 -4.88 -8.58
CA GLN A 110 17.13 -5.32 -8.94
C GLN A 110 17.08 -6.56 -9.85
N ARG A 111 16.31 -7.57 -9.45
CA ARG A 111 16.12 -8.80 -10.25
C ARG A 111 15.48 -8.55 -11.61
N GLY A 112 14.51 -7.63 -11.69
CA GLY A 112 13.90 -7.25 -12.96
C GLY A 112 14.87 -6.50 -13.89
N GLY A 113 15.74 -5.65 -13.34
CA GLY A 113 16.80 -4.97 -14.08
C GLY A 113 17.86 -5.92 -14.62
N GLU A 114 18.32 -6.86 -13.79
CA GLU A 114 19.28 -7.91 -14.18
C GLU A 114 18.73 -8.80 -15.30
N ALA A 115 17.50 -9.29 -15.18
CA ALA A 115 16.87 -10.11 -16.21
C ALA A 115 16.73 -9.38 -17.56
N ARG A 116 16.39 -8.09 -17.53
CA ARG A 116 16.29 -7.26 -18.75
C ARG A 116 17.66 -7.00 -19.39
N SER A 117 18.69 -6.75 -18.57
CA SER A 117 20.07 -6.54 -19.04
C SER A 117 20.63 -7.79 -19.73
N LEU A 118 20.36 -8.97 -19.19
CA LEU A 118 20.79 -10.24 -19.77
C LEU A 118 20.11 -10.50 -21.12
N ALA A 119 18.80 -10.22 -21.22
CA ALA A 119 18.06 -10.38 -22.47
C ALA A 119 18.52 -9.44 -23.60
N THR A 120 18.93 -8.21 -23.26
CA THR A 120 19.50 -7.25 -24.23
C THR A 120 20.94 -7.57 -24.63
N ALA A 121 21.70 -8.24 -23.76
CA ALA A 121 23.08 -8.64 -24.05
C ALA A 121 23.16 -9.90 -24.92
N SER A 122 22.08 -10.69 -24.99
CA SER A 122 21.96 -11.89 -25.81
C SER A 122 21.27 -11.68 -27.17
N ALA A 123 20.96 -10.42 -27.54
CA ALA A 123 20.30 -10.03 -28.79
C ALA A 123 21.25 -9.22 -29.67
#